data_AF-A0A258JM39-F1
#
_entry.id   AF-A0A258JM39-F1
#
_cell.length_a   1.000
_cell.length_b   1.000
_cell.length_c   1.000
_cell.angle_alpha   90.00
_cell.angle_beta   90.00
_cell.angle_gamma   90.00
#
_symmetry.space_group_name_H-M   'P 1'
#
loop_
_entity.id
_entity.type
_entity.pdbx_description
1 polymer ?
#
loop_
_entity_poly.entity_id
_entity_poly.type
_entity_poly.pdbx_seq_one_letter_code
_entity_poly.pdbx_strand_id
1 'polypeptide(L)'
;MEGAGTATGLAAEMMMPRWFDKAPEKAPAETVDDLRRVLVQAAALYGAAPAGTAYDLSAQAQGAQAAWAAGQGIPPLAANFGPALLDKAVLDGLLRALSLSFPQGLARNVAGLDARAAPDLAGGRIDAFLTALAPVSSVALRHTIGLMDPLEGPHGLAAEIAAARLAFFKIKIGGDLPADIDRLAAITATLARLVPDFRATL
;
A
#
# COMPACT_ATOMS: atom_id res chain seq x y z
N MET A 1 -1.87 -25.40 -2.12
CA MET A 1 -3.00 -26.34 -1.95
C MET A 1 -2.89 -27.41 -3.01
N GLU A 2 -2.77 -28.65 -2.59
CA GLU A 2 -2.63 -29.78 -3.52
C GLU A 2 -3.89 -29.90 -4.40
N GLY A 3 -3.72 -30.08 -5.70
CA GLY A 3 -4.83 -30.25 -6.66
C GLY A 3 -5.48 -28.97 -7.22
N ALA A 4 -5.09 -27.77 -6.80
CA ALA A 4 -5.68 -26.51 -7.29
C ALA A 4 -5.10 -26.00 -8.64
N GLY A 5 -4.13 -26.70 -9.23
CA GLY A 5 -3.46 -26.28 -10.47
C GLY A 5 -2.46 -25.13 -10.28
N THR A 6 -2.05 -24.52 -11.40
CA THR A 6 -1.12 -23.39 -11.44
C THR A 6 -1.81 -22.13 -11.97
N ALA A 7 -1.43 -20.97 -11.44
CA ALA A 7 -1.92 -19.68 -11.92
C ALA A 7 -0.83 -18.61 -11.81
N THR A 8 -0.88 -17.63 -12.72
CA THR A 8 -0.02 -16.45 -12.68
C THR A 8 -0.76 -15.32 -11.98
N GLY A 9 -0.17 -14.81 -10.91
CA GLY A 9 -0.66 -13.62 -10.23
C GLY A 9 0.02 -12.35 -10.73
N LEU A 10 -0.64 -11.22 -10.49
CA LEU A 10 -0.25 -9.91 -10.98
C LEU A 10 -0.16 -8.91 -9.82
N ALA A 11 0.84 -8.06 -9.87
CA ALA A 11 0.92 -6.89 -9.01
C ALA A 11 1.58 -5.73 -9.76
N ALA A 12 1.22 -4.52 -9.37
CA ALA A 12 1.84 -3.30 -9.85
C ALA A 12 2.16 -2.41 -8.64
N GLU A 13 3.25 -1.67 -8.74
CA GLU A 13 3.63 -0.64 -7.79
C GLU A 13 4.54 0.38 -8.46
N MET A 14 4.38 1.66 -8.12
CA MET A 14 5.29 2.69 -8.61
C MET A 14 6.54 2.74 -7.74
N MET A 15 7.71 2.72 -8.38
CA MET A 15 8.99 2.99 -7.72
C MET A 15 9.17 4.49 -7.54
N MET A 16 8.48 5.04 -6.53
CA MET A 16 8.45 6.48 -6.31
C MET A 16 9.78 6.99 -5.74
N PRO A 17 10.43 7.97 -6.41
CA PRO A 17 11.71 8.49 -5.96
C PRO A 17 11.55 9.16 -4.59
N ARG A 18 12.52 8.90 -3.70
CA ARG A 18 12.63 9.51 -2.37
C ARG A 18 11.46 9.22 -1.40
N TRP A 19 10.53 8.32 -1.75
CA TRP A 19 9.42 7.94 -0.87
C TRP A 19 9.84 6.90 0.17
N PHE A 20 10.61 5.90 -0.26
CA PHE A 20 11.06 4.78 0.58
C PHE A 20 12.40 5.04 1.26
N ASP A 21 13.20 5.94 0.70
CA ASP A 21 14.49 6.38 1.22
C ASP A 21 14.62 7.90 1.06
N LYS A 22 14.76 8.61 2.18
CA LYS A 22 14.85 10.07 2.23
C LYS A 22 16.26 10.58 2.49
N ALA A 23 17.27 9.70 2.45
CA ALA A 23 18.67 10.05 2.57
C ALA A 23 19.02 11.27 1.70
N PRO A 24 19.47 12.39 2.29
CA PRO A 24 19.77 13.61 1.53
C PRO A 24 20.89 13.40 0.51
N GLU A 25 21.81 12.47 0.78
CA GLU A 25 22.97 12.13 -0.03
C GLU A 25 22.66 11.27 -1.27
N LYS A 26 21.51 10.60 -1.33
CA LYS A 26 21.14 9.74 -2.48
C LYS A 26 20.36 10.50 -3.53
N ALA A 27 20.78 10.49 -4.78
CA ALA A 27 20.01 11.03 -5.89
C ALA A 27 18.66 10.28 -6.07
N PRO A 28 17.60 10.93 -6.58
CA PRO A 28 16.32 10.28 -6.86
C PRO A 28 16.44 9.00 -7.68
N ALA A 29 17.29 8.97 -8.71
CA ALA A 29 17.50 7.80 -9.55
C ALA A 29 18.12 6.61 -8.78
N GLU A 30 19.03 6.88 -7.84
CA GLU A 30 19.64 5.85 -6.98
C GLU A 30 18.59 5.22 -6.08
N THR A 31 17.68 6.03 -5.50
CA THR A 31 16.59 5.48 -4.68
C THR A 31 15.66 4.55 -5.48
N VAL A 32 15.45 4.83 -6.77
CA VAL A 32 14.67 3.96 -7.65
C VAL A 32 15.46 2.70 -8.03
N ASP A 33 16.76 2.80 -8.24
CA ASP A 33 17.62 1.65 -8.52
C ASP A 33 17.68 0.68 -7.33
N ASP A 34 17.77 1.20 -6.11
CA ASP A 34 17.65 0.41 -4.88
C ASP A 34 16.33 -0.38 -4.86
N LEU A 35 15.20 0.22 -5.27
CA LEU A 35 13.90 -0.46 -5.36
C LEU A 35 13.87 -1.58 -6.43
N ARG A 36 14.65 -1.46 -7.51
CA ARG A 36 14.81 -2.55 -8.49
C ARG A 36 15.63 -3.69 -7.90
N ARG A 37 16.75 -3.36 -7.25
CA ARG A 37 17.66 -4.34 -6.66
C ARG A 37 16.99 -5.14 -5.54
N VAL A 38 16.24 -4.49 -4.65
CA VAL A 38 15.46 -5.18 -3.59
C VAL A 38 14.40 -6.12 -4.17
N LEU A 39 13.79 -5.78 -5.30
CA LEU A 39 12.81 -6.65 -5.97
C LEU A 39 13.47 -7.88 -6.58
N VAL A 40 14.61 -7.71 -7.28
CA VAL A 40 15.38 -8.84 -7.82
C VAL A 40 15.85 -9.77 -6.70
N GLN A 41 16.37 -9.21 -5.61
CA GLN A 41 16.78 -10.00 -4.45
C GLN A 41 15.60 -10.77 -3.84
N ALA A 42 14.46 -10.11 -3.63
CA ALA A 42 13.27 -10.76 -3.08
C ALA A 42 12.80 -11.90 -3.99
N ALA A 43 12.82 -11.70 -5.32
CA ALA A 43 12.43 -12.74 -6.27
C ALA A 43 13.34 -13.98 -6.19
N ALA A 44 14.65 -13.77 -6.00
CA ALA A 44 15.59 -14.88 -5.79
C ALA A 44 15.29 -15.63 -4.48
N LEU A 45 15.00 -14.92 -3.39
CA LEU A 45 14.65 -15.53 -2.10
C LEU A 45 13.34 -16.33 -2.19
N TYR A 46 12.31 -15.79 -2.82
CA TYR A 46 11.02 -16.47 -2.99
C TYR A 46 11.16 -17.70 -3.90
N GLY A 47 11.97 -17.62 -4.96
CA GLY A 47 12.23 -18.73 -5.87
C GLY A 47 13.05 -19.87 -5.26
N ALA A 48 13.87 -19.59 -4.24
CA ALA A 48 14.66 -20.58 -3.53
C ALA A 48 13.97 -21.14 -2.27
N ALA A 49 12.87 -20.53 -1.84
CA ALA A 49 12.14 -20.92 -0.64
C ALA A 49 11.48 -22.31 -0.82
N PRO A 50 11.54 -23.18 0.20
CA PRO A 50 10.71 -24.38 0.25
C PRO A 50 9.23 -24.10 -0.01
N ALA A 51 8.55 -25.08 -0.58
CA ALA A 51 7.10 -25.01 -0.77
C ALA A 51 6.40 -24.78 0.57
N GLY A 52 5.44 -23.86 0.59
CA GLY A 52 4.70 -23.46 1.78
C GLY A 52 3.44 -22.69 1.41
N THR A 53 2.81 -22.09 2.42
CA THR A 53 1.73 -21.12 2.20
C THR A 53 2.27 -19.82 1.60
N ALA A 54 1.38 -18.94 1.12
CA ALA A 54 1.80 -17.62 0.63
C ALA A 54 2.52 -16.83 1.74
N TYR A 55 2.05 -16.94 2.98
CA TYR A 55 2.68 -16.28 4.12
C TYR A 55 4.01 -16.92 4.52
N ASP A 56 4.16 -18.25 4.37
CA ASP A 56 5.45 -18.90 4.61
C ASP A 56 6.55 -18.38 3.68
N LEU A 57 6.24 -18.14 2.40
CA LEU A 57 7.21 -17.56 1.46
C LEU A 57 7.70 -16.19 1.93
N SER A 58 6.79 -15.32 2.35
CA SER A 58 7.11 -13.99 2.90
C SER A 58 7.96 -14.09 4.18
N ALA A 59 7.52 -14.92 5.14
CA ALA A 59 8.19 -15.09 6.43
C ALA A 59 9.60 -15.68 6.28
N GLN A 60 9.80 -16.63 5.37
CA GLN A 60 11.11 -17.23 5.10
C GLN A 60 12.08 -16.24 4.44
N ALA A 61 11.59 -15.37 3.56
CA ALA A 61 12.41 -14.37 2.88
C ALA A 61 12.80 -13.18 3.78
N GLN A 62 11.95 -12.83 4.77
CA GLN A 62 12.06 -11.59 5.55
C GLN A 62 13.45 -11.36 6.16
N GLY A 63 14.00 -12.36 6.87
CA GLY A 63 15.29 -12.24 7.55
C GLY A 63 16.46 -12.03 6.57
N ALA A 64 16.50 -12.84 5.50
CA ALA A 64 17.55 -12.76 4.48
C ALA A 64 17.47 -11.46 3.66
N GLN A 65 16.26 -11.01 3.32
CA GLN A 65 16.03 -9.73 2.63
C GLN A 65 16.53 -8.56 3.48
N ALA A 66 16.15 -8.53 4.76
CA ALA A 66 16.55 -7.46 5.67
C ALA A 66 18.07 -7.42 5.87
N ALA A 67 18.70 -8.58 6.07
CA ALA A 67 20.16 -8.68 6.21
C ALA A 67 20.90 -8.24 4.94
N TRP A 68 20.44 -8.69 3.77
CA TRP A 68 21.02 -8.27 2.49
C TRP A 68 20.90 -6.76 2.30
N ALA A 69 19.71 -6.19 2.51
CA ALA A 69 19.45 -4.76 2.32
C ALA A 69 20.28 -3.90 3.29
N ALA A 70 20.40 -4.31 4.55
CA ALA A 70 21.26 -3.66 5.52
C ALA A 70 22.73 -3.65 5.07
N GLY A 71 23.23 -4.76 4.53
CA GLY A 71 24.57 -4.84 3.94
C GLY A 71 24.78 -3.95 2.71
N GLN A 72 23.71 -3.50 2.06
CA GLN A 72 23.73 -2.56 0.93
C GLN A 72 23.48 -1.10 1.36
N GLY A 73 23.27 -0.80 2.65
CA GLY A 73 22.88 0.52 3.10
C GLY A 73 21.48 0.94 2.62
N ILE A 74 20.58 -0.02 2.38
CA ILE A 74 19.19 0.23 1.99
C ILE A 74 18.32 0.22 3.25
N PRO A 75 17.53 1.29 3.52
CA PRO A 75 16.76 1.37 4.75
C PRO A 75 15.61 0.35 4.78
N PRO A 76 15.10 -0.02 5.98
CA PRO A 76 14.09 -1.07 6.13
C PRO A 76 12.81 -0.86 5.31
N LEU A 77 12.38 0.40 5.14
CA LEU A 77 11.18 0.70 4.34
C LEU A 77 11.39 0.36 2.85
N ALA A 78 12.54 0.70 2.28
CA ALA A 78 12.90 0.34 0.91
C ALA A 78 13.17 -1.16 0.76
N ALA A 79 13.80 -1.79 1.77
CA ALA A 79 14.08 -3.23 1.77
C ALA A 79 12.82 -4.09 1.59
N ASN A 80 11.69 -3.64 2.14
CA ASN A 80 10.40 -4.33 2.09
C ASN A 80 9.59 -4.08 0.81
N PHE A 81 10.04 -3.21 -0.10
CA PHE A 81 9.34 -2.96 -1.37
C PHE A 81 9.21 -4.25 -2.21
N GLY A 82 10.32 -5.01 -2.34
CA GLY A 82 10.35 -6.26 -3.09
C GLY A 82 9.39 -7.32 -2.54
N PRO A 83 9.53 -7.74 -1.26
CA PRO A 83 8.60 -8.67 -0.63
C PRO A 83 7.14 -8.24 -0.73
N ALA A 84 6.82 -6.97 -0.44
CA ALA A 84 5.45 -6.48 -0.53
C ALA A 84 4.86 -6.58 -1.95
N LEU A 85 5.67 -6.37 -2.99
CA LEU A 85 5.23 -6.52 -4.37
C LEU A 85 4.99 -7.99 -4.73
N LEU A 86 5.88 -8.89 -4.30
CA LEU A 86 5.75 -10.32 -4.54
C LEU A 86 4.61 -10.95 -3.73
N ASP A 87 4.38 -10.53 -2.49
CA ASP A 87 3.27 -10.99 -1.66
C ASP A 87 1.92 -10.71 -2.32
N LYS A 88 1.75 -9.52 -2.92
CA LYS A 88 0.58 -9.17 -3.73
C LYS A 88 0.42 -10.12 -4.93
N ALA A 89 1.50 -10.37 -5.67
CA ALA A 89 1.46 -11.23 -6.86
C ALA A 89 1.20 -12.70 -6.50
N VAL A 90 1.85 -13.23 -5.47
CA VAL A 90 1.65 -14.60 -4.98
C VAL A 90 0.21 -14.78 -4.49
N LEU A 91 -0.32 -13.81 -3.74
CA LEU A 91 -1.70 -13.88 -3.25
C LEU A 91 -2.71 -13.82 -4.40
N ASP A 92 -2.53 -12.92 -5.37
CA ASP A 92 -3.39 -12.87 -6.56
C ASP A 92 -3.36 -14.20 -7.34
N GLY A 93 -2.17 -14.79 -7.52
CA GLY A 93 -2.02 -16.11 -8.16
C GLY A 93 -2.72 -17.22 -7.38
N LEU A 94 -2.55 -17.24 -6.06
CA LEU A 94 -3.22 -18.20 -5.16
C LEU A 94 -4.74 -18.09 -5.27
N LEU A 95 -5.29 -16.88 -5.21
CA LEU A 95 -6.73 -16.65 -5.31
C LEU A 95 -7.30 -17.10 -6.67
N ARG A 96 -6.56 -16.84 -7.76
CA ARG A 96 -6.93 -17.31 -9.11
C ARG A 96 -6.94 -18.82 -9.21
N ALA A 97 -5.89 -19.49 -8.74
CA ALA A 97 -5.82 -20.96 -8.74
C ALA A 97 -6.99 -21.59 -7.96
N LEU A 98 -7.43 -20.93 -6.89
CA LEU A 98 -8.54 -21.39 -6.06
C LEU A 98 -9.93 -20.91 -6.53
N SER A 99 -10.01 -20.08 -7.56
CA SER A 99 -11.23 -19.42 -7.99
C SER A 99 -11.95 -18.67 -6.84
N LEU A 100 -11.18 -17.95 -6.02
CA LEU A 100 -11.69 -17.17 -4.89
C LEU A 100 -11.55 -15.68 -5.13
N SER A 101 -12.55 -14.92 -4.67
CA SER A 101 -12.37 -13.49 -4.45
C SER A 101 -11.45 -13.22 -3.25
N PHE A 102 -10.87 -12.02 -3.18
CA PHE A 102 -10.01 -11.62 -2.07
C PHE A 102 -10.69 -11.76 -0.69
N PRO A 103 -11.95 -11.30 -0.46
CA PRO A 103 -12.60 -11.51 0.83
C PRO A 103 -12.82 -12.98 1.18
N GLN A 104 -13.18 -13.82 0.21
CA GLN A 104 -13.34 -15.25 0.43
C GLN A 104 -12.01 -15.92 0.80
N GLY A 105 -10.91 -15.54 0.14
CA GLY A 105 -9.58 -16.06 0.46
C GLY A 105 -9.11 -15.64 1.84
N LEU A 106 -9.34 -14.38 2.23
CA LEU A 106 -9.06 -13.90 3.58
C LEU A 106 -9.86 -14.66 4.64
N ALA A 107 -11.19 -14.77 4.46
CA ALA A 107 -12.05 -15.45 5.43
C ALA A 107 -11.71 -16.93 5.61
N ARG A 108 -11.15 -17.58 4.58
CA ARG A 108 -10.66 -18.96 4.62
C ARG A 108 -9.19 -19.08 5.04
N ASN A 109 -8.52 -17.95 5.29
CA ASN A 109 -7.10 -17.84 5.57
C ASN A 109 -6.22 -18.65 4.59
N VAL A 110 -6.53 -18.61 3.28
CA VAL A 110 -5.81 -19.46 2.29
C VAL A 110 -4.34 -19.08 2.17
N ALA A 111 -3.98 -17.86 2.56
CA ALA A 111 -2.61 -17.38 2.59
C ALA A 111 -1.78 -17.98 3.74
N GLY A 112 -2.42 -18.56 4.77
CA GLY A 112 -1.75 -19.15 5.93
C GLY A 112 -1.25 -18.11 6.93
N LEU A 113 -1.95 -16.99 7.09
CA LEU A 113 -1.58 -15.94 8.04
C LEU A 113 -1.61 -16.45 9.47
N ASP A 114 -0.55 -16.18 10.23
CA ASP A 114 -0.46 -16.47 11.67
C ASP A 114 0.24 -15.32 12.42
N ALA A 115 0.43 -15.50 13.74
CA ALA A 115 0.94 -14.46 14.62
C ALA A 115 2.47 -14.37 14.70
N ARG A 116 3.23 -15.13 13.88
CA ARG A 116 4.71 -15.18 14.02
C ARG A 116 5.40 -13.82 13.86
N ALA A 117 4.83 -12.91 13.05
CA ALA A 117 5.33 -11.55 12.89
C ALA A 117 4.71 -10.53 13.86
N ALA A 118 3.74 -10.94 14.68
CA ALA A 118 3.02 -10.10 15.64
C ALA A 118 2.82 -10.90 16.94
N PRO A 119 3.90 -11.15 17.72
CA PRO A 119 3.85 -12.01 18.90
C PRO A 119 2.98 -11.44 20.04
N ASP A 120 2.62 -10.17 19.95
CA ASP A 120 1.64 -9.49 20.80
C ASP A 120 0.18 -9.90 20.49
N LEU A 121 -0.07 -10.58 19.37
CA LEU A 121 -1.37 -11.16 19.03
C LEU A 121 -1.43 -12.64 19.44
N ALA A 122 -2.46 -13.01 20.19
CA ALA A 122 -2.74 -14.43 20.42
C ALA A 122 -3.13 -15.12 19.10
N GLY A 123 -2.56 -16.29 18.79
CA GLY A 123 -2.71 -16.94 17.47
C GLY A 123 -4.16 -17.09 16.98
N GLY A 124 -5.09 -17.49 17.86
CA GLY A 124 -6.51 -17.63 17.51
C GLY A 124 -7.23 -16.32 17.18
N ARG A 125 -6.64 -15.16 17.47
CA ARG A 125 -7.22 -13.84 17.15
C ARG A 125 -7.20 -13.55 15.66
N ILE A 126 -6.20 -14.05 14.92
CA ILE A 126 -6.09 -13.83 13.47
C ILE A 126 -7.18 -14.60 12.74
N ASP A 127 -7.31 -15.91 13.00
CA ASP A 127 -8.34 -16.73 12.37
C ASP A 127 -9.75 -16.25 12.72
N ALA A 128 -10.00 -15.88 13.97
CA ALA A 128 -11.28 -15.34 14.40
C ALA A 128 -11.60 -14.01 13.70
N PHE A 129 -10.61 -13.11 13.57
CA PHE A 129 -10.77 -11.85 12.86
C PHE A 129 -11.07 -12.07 11.38
N LEU A 130 -10.28 -12.91 10.71
CA LEU A 130 -10.43 -13.20 9.28
C LEU A 130 -11.78 -13.86 8.98
N THR A 131 -12.19 -14.84 9.76
CA THR A 131 -13.49 -15.53 9.60
C THR A 131 -14.68 -14.58 9.76
N ALA A 132 -14.55 -13.56 10.62
CA ALA A 132 -15.60 -12.57 10.87
C ALA A 132 -15.65 -11.44 9.82
N LEU A 133 -14.74 -11.41 8.84
CA LEU A 133 -14.72 -10.36 7.82
C LEU A 133 -15.98 -10.38 6.96
N ALA A 134 -16.73 -9.28 7.00
CA ALA A 134 -17.85 -9.02 6.10
C ALA A 134 -17.54 -7.78 5.25
N PRO A 135 -17.52 -7.90 3.91
CA PRO A 135 -17.40 -6.73 3.04
C PRO A 135 -18.53 -5.73 3.31
N VAL A 136 -18.18 -4.44 3.38
CA VAL A 136 -19.17 -3.36 3.44
C VAL A 136 -19.59 -2.97 2.02
N SER A 137 -20.83 -2.54 1.87
CA SER A 137 -21.38 -2.11 0.57
C SER A 137 -20.85 -0.75 0.10
N SER A 138 -20.24 0.04 0.99
CA SER A 138 -19.73 1.36 0.68
C SER A 138 -18.58 1.76 1.61
N VAL A 139 -17.62 2.53 1.07
CA VAL A 139 -16.56 3.19 1.83
C VAL A 139 -16.54 4.68 1.53
N ALA A 140 -16.15 5.50 2.50
CA ALA A 140 -15.93 6.92 2.28
C ALA A 140 -14.57 7.15 1.62
N LEU A 141 -14.54 7.82 0.46
CA LEU A 141 -13.29 8.25 -0.16
C LEU A 141 -12.81 9.55 0.48
N ARG A 142 -11.62 9.51 1.07
CA ARG A 142 -10.93 10.72 1.57
C ARG A 142 -9.93 11.21 0.52
N HIS A 143 -10.31 12.23 -0.22
CA HIS A 143 -9.51 12.83 -1.27
C HIS A 143 -8.38 13.69 -0.69
N THR A 144 -7.16 13.62 -1.25
CA THR A 144 -6.04 14.43 -0.79
C THR A 144 -5.86 15.64 -1.68
N ILE A 145 -6.06 16.84 -1.12
CA ILE A 145 -5.77 18.10 -1.80
C ILE A 145 -4.30 18.42 -1.58
N GLY A 146 -3.53 18.36 -2.65
CA GLY A 146 -2.10 18.67 -2.69
C GLY A 146 -1.80 20.17 -2.57
N LEU A 147 -0.54 20.47 -2.26
CA LEU A 147 -0.04 21.84 -2.06
C LEU A 147 -0.27 22.71 -3.29
N MET A 148 -0.12 22.12 -4.49
CA MET A 148 -0.17 22.83 -5.77
C MET A 148 -1.36 22.42 -6.64
N ASP A 149 -2.30 21.64 -6.10
CA ASP A 149 -3.40 21.12 -6.90
C ASP A 149 -4.29 22.29 -7.38
N PRO A 150 -4.67 22.36 -8.66
CA PRO A 150 -5.57 23.40 -9.11
C PRO A 150 -6.93 23.26 -8.41
N LEU A 151 -7.57 24.37 -8.04
CA LEU A 151 -8.92 24.32 -7.46
C LEU A 151 -10.01 24.25 -8.53
N GLU A 152 -9.72 24.76 -9.72
CA GLU A 152 -10.64 24.90 -10.85
C GLU A 152 -10.05 24.30 -12.13
N GLY A 153 -10.88 24.11 -13.16
CA GLY A 153 -10.47 23.56 -14.46
C GLY A 153 -10.66 22.04 -14.58
N PRO A 154 -10.32 21.45 -15.74
CA PRO A 154 -10.67 20.06 -16.10
C PRO A 154 -10.04 18.98 -15.22
N HIS A 155 -9.06 19.34 -14.38
CA HIS A 155 -8.44 18.48 -13.36
C HIS A 155 -8.31 19.19 -12.01
N GLY A 156 -9.12 20.23 -11.79
CA GLY A 156 -9.16 20.94 -10.53
C GLY A 156 -10.07 20.25 -9.53
N LEU A 157 -9.89 20.59 -8.26
CA LEU A 157 -10.71 20.08 -7.14
C LEU A 157 -12.21 20.11 -7.44
N ALA A 158 -12.71 21.19 -8.05
CA ALA A 158 -14.13 21.30 -8.41
C ALA A 158 -14.61 20.20 -9.37
N ALA A 159 -13.80 19.88 -10.40
CA ALA A 159 -14.12 18.82 -11.35
C ALA A 159 -14.04 17.44 -10.70
N GLU A 160 -13.07 17.21 -9.83
CA GLU A 160 -12.91 15.94 -9.10
C GLU A 160 -14.04 15.70 -8.09
N ILE A 161 -14.47 16.74 -7.38
CA ILE A 161 -15.64 16.70 -6.49
C ILE A 161 -16.88 16.26 -7.27
N ALA A 162 -17.12 16.87 -8.43
CA ALA A 162 -18.29 16.54 -9.25
C ALA A 162 -18.21 15.10 -9.79
N ALA A 163 -17.04 14.67 -10.27
CA ALA A 163 -16.85 13.35 -10.86
C ALA A 163 -16.98 12.21 -9.83
N ALA A 164 -16.44 12.39 -8.62
CA ALA A 164 -16.36 11.34 -7.61
C ALA A 164 -17.26 11.55 -6.39
N ARG A 165 -18.12 12.59 -6.39
CA ARG A 165 -19.06 12.93 -5.30
C ARG A 165 -18.37 13.01 -3.94
N LEU A 166 -17.22 13.68 -3.91
CA LEU A 166 -16.32 13.71 -2.76
C LEU A 166 -16.91 14.52 -1.60
N ALA A 167 -16.75 14.01 -0.38
CA ALA A 167 -17.20 14.67 0.85
C ALA A 167 -16.14 14.73 1.97
N PHE A 168 -15.08 13.92 1.86
CA PHE A 168 -14.02 13.83 2.86
C PHE A 168 -12.69 14.23 2.23
N PHE A 169 -11.95 15.11 2.90
CA PHE A 169 -10.74 15.72 2.37
C PHE A 169 -9.58 15.64 3.38
N LYS A 170 -8.37 15.47 2.86
CA LYS A 170 -7.10 15.70 3.57
C LYS A 170 -6.36 16.82 2.87
N ILE A 171 -6.03 17.90 3.57
CA ILE A 171 -5.45 19.10 2.97
C ILE A 171 -3.98 19.18 3.34
N LYS A 172 -3.07 19.08 2.36
CA LYS A 172 -1.63 19.24 2.63
C LYS A 172 -1.32 20.68 3.04
N ILE A 173 -0.44 20.81 4.03
CA ILE A 173 0.17 22.06 4.49
C ILE A 173 1.69 22.01 4.25
N GLY A 174 2.24 23.13 3.82
CA GLY A 174 3.62 23.26 3.32
C GLY A 174 4.63 23.71 4.35
N GLY A 175 4.19 24.30 5.46
CA GLY A 175 5.04 24.85 6.53
C GLY A 175 5.43 26.32 6.32
N ASP A 176 4.88 26.99 5.32
CA ASP A 176 4.96 28.45 5.12
C ASP A 176 3.65 29.05 5.59
N LEU A 177 3.64 29.63 6.80
CA LEU A 177 2.41 30.05 7.48
C LEU A 177 1.55 31.01 6.63
N PRO A 178 2.09 32.13 6.10
CA PRO A 178 1.32 32.99 5.18
C PRO A 178 0.73 32.23 3.98
N ALA A 179 1.55 31.45 3.26
CA ALA A 179 1.09 30.74 2.06
C ALA A 179 0.05 29.65 2.40
N ASP A 180 0.24 28.96 3.52
CA ASP A 180 -0.69 27.93 4.00
C ASP A 180 -2.04 28.55 4.39
N ILE A 181 -2.07 29.72 5.05
CA ILE A 181 -3.31 30.42 5.37
C ILE A 181 -4.06 30.80 4.10
N ASP A 182 -3.40 31.44 3.13
CA ASP A 182 -4.03 31.85 1.87
C ASP A 182 -4.60 30.66 1.10
N ARG A 183 -3.82 29.58 1.04
CA ARG A 183 -4.21 28.35 0.37
C ARG A 183 -5.38 27.66 1.06
N LEU A 184 -5.37 27.56 2.40
CA LEU A 184 -6.46 26.99 3.18
C LEU A 184 -7.74 27.81 3.03
N ALA A 185 -7.65 29.14 3.00
CA ALA A 185 -8.79 30.01 2.76
C ALA A 185 -9.41 29.75 1.38
N ALA A 186 -8.59 29.65 0.33
CA ALA A 186 -9.05 29.36 -1.03
C ALA A 186 -9.70 27.97 -1.13
N ILE A 187 -9.08 26.93 -0.56
CA ILE A 187 -9.66 25.57 -0.52
C ILE A 187 -10.99 25.58 0.21
N THR A 188 -11.05 26.22 1.39
CA THR A 188 -12.26 26.28 2.21
C THR A 188 -13.39 26.98 1.48
N ALA A 189 -13.12 28.09 0.78
CA ALA A 189 -14.11 28.78 -0.02
C ALA A 189 -14.68 27.88 -1.15
N THR A 190 -13.82 27.12 -1.83
CA THR A 190 -14.26 26.15 -2.85
C THR A 190 -15.08 25.02 -2.24
N LEU A 191 -14.63 24.42 -1.13
CA LEU A 191 -15.33 23.33 -0.47
C LEU A 191 -16.67 23.77 0.10
N ALA A 192 -16.75 24.91 0.78
CA ALA A 192 -18.00 25.44 1.35
C ALA A 192 -19.06 25.70 0.27
N ARG A 193 -18.63 26.13 -0.93
CA ARG A 193 -19.51 26.35 -2.07
C ARG A 193 -20.00 25.06 -2.72
N LEU A 194 -19.14 24.07 -2.87
CA LEU A 194 -19.42 22.85 -3.65
C LEU A 194 -19.95 21.69 -2.81
N VAL A 195 -19.54 21.62 -1.55
CA VAL A 195 -19.83 20.52 -0.62
C VAL A 195 -20.07 21.12 0.78
N PRO A 196 -21.24 21.73 1.05
CA PRO A 196 -21.49 22.46 2.30
C PRO A 196 -21.22 21.66 3.58
N ASP A 197 -21.42 20.34 3.54
CA ASP A 197 -21.20 19.42 4.67
C ASP A 197 -19.85 18.69 4.62
N PHE A 198 -18.83 19.28 3.99
CA PHE A 198 -17.53 18.62 3.87
C PHE A 198 -16.91 18.28 5.24
N ARG A 199 -16.05 17.27 5.25
CA ARG A 199 -15.18 16.94 6.39
C ARG A 199 -13.74 17.01 5.94
N ALA A 200 -12.94 17.82 6.63
CA ALA A 200 -11.52 17.98 6.30
C ALA A 200 -10.63 17.67 7.50
N THR A 201 -9.45 17.15 7.19
CA THR A 201 -8.31 17.00 8.10
C THR A 201 -7.09 17.63 7.43
N LEU A 202 -6.12 18.11 8.20
CA LEU A 202 -4.82 18.57 7.71
C LEU A 202 -3.86 17.36 7.61
#